data_AF-E2ZA84-F1
#
_entry.id   AF-E2ZA84-F1
#
_cell.length_a   1.000
_cell.length_b   1.000
_cell.length_c   1.000
_cell.angle_alpha   90.00
_cell.angle_beta   90.00
_cell.angle_gamma   90.00
#
_symmetry.space_group_name_H-M   'P 1'
#
loop_
_entity.id
_entity.type
_entity.pdbx_description
1 polymer ?
#
loop_
_entity_poly.entity_id
_entity_poly.type
_entity_poly.pdbx_seq_one_letter_code
_entity_poly.pdbx_strand_id
1 'polypeptide(L)'
;MLFLQPHFSFHFVILRSIKPVPIVATHVKEDLLMLKKILKKFEDMNSNTVTQDMLVGDIVRLHPEVVDTLLSHGMHCLGCPSSQQESLANACMVHGLDPEKIVTAVNLAIQTEKQ
;
A
#
# COMPACT_ATOMS: atom_id res chain seq x y z
N MET A 1 -40.06 68.87 -25.39
CA MET A 1 -39.60 69.10 -24.01
C MET A 1 -38.54 68.05 -23.68
N LEU A 2 -37.39 68.52 -23.21
CA LEU A 2 -36.20 67.74 -22.85
C LEU A 2 -36.46 66.82 -21.64
N PHE A 3 -35.86 65.63 -21.66
CA PHE A 3 -35.15 64.95 -20.54
C PHE A 3 -34.29 63.86 -21.22
N LEU A 4 -33.01 64.08 -21.56
CA LEU A 4 -31.79 64.13 -20.74
C LEU A 4 -31.34 62.77 -20.13
N GLN A 5 -30.65 61.96 -20.96
CA GLN A 5 -29.41 61.17 -20.71
C GLN A 5 -29.38 60.00 -19.68
N PRO A 6 -28.30 59.19 -19.56
CA PRO A 6 -27.67 58.31 -20.57
C PRO A 6 -27.14 56.95 -20.01
N HIS A 7 -26.60 56.11 -20.90
CA HIS A 7 -25.45 55.21 -20.68
C HIS A 7 -25.65 53.89 -19.87
N PHE A 8 -25.89 52.78 -20.58
CA PHE A 8 -25.40 51.47 -20.13
C PHE A 8 -24.55 50.85 -21.23
N SER A 9 -23.29 51.27 -21.20
CA SER A 9 -22.19 50.68 -21.97
C SER A 9 -22.03 49.21 -21.61
N PHE A 10 -21.85 48.39 -22.65
CA PHE A 10 -20.79 47.39 -22.72
C PHE A 10 -20.49 46.62 -21.42
N HIS A 11 -21.29 45.60 -21.08
CA HIS A 11 -20.77 44.51 -20.25
C HIS A 11 -21.55 43.20 -20.43
N PHE A 12 -21.66 42.71 -21.67
CA PHE A 12 -22.13 41.33 -21.89
C PHE A 12 -21.29 40.56 -22.92
N VAL A 13 -20.00 40.89 -23.01
CA VAL A 13 -19.04 40.10 -23.80
C VAL A 13 -17.71 40.12 -23.04
N ILE A 14 -17.54 39.30 -22.00
CA ILE A 14 -16.28 38.61 -21.62
C ILE A 14 -16.64 37.61 -20.50
N LEU A 15 -17.18 36.44 -20.84
CA LEU A 15 -17.20 35.28 -19.92
C LEU A 15 -17.06 33.96 -20.71
N ARG A 16 -16.30 34.02 -21.81
CA ARG A 16 -16.08 32.87 -22.69
C ARG A 16 -14.65 32.87 -23.21
N SER A 17 -13.67 32.77 -22.31
CA SER A 17 -12.30 32.24 -22.57
C SER A 17 -11.33 32.49 -21.42
N ILE A 18 -11.66 32.07 -20.20
CA ILE A 18 -10.59 31.79 -19.22
C ILE A 18 -10.35 30.29 -19.30
N LYS A 19 -9.59 29.85 -20.32
CA LYS A 19 -8.96 28.54 -20.26
C LYS A 19 -7.92 28.65 -19.13
N PRO A 20 -7.97 27.77 -18.11
CA PRO A 20 -6.97 27.82 -17.04
C PRO A 20 -5.57 27.70 -17.66
N VAL A 21 -4.72 28.65 -17.30
CA VAL A 21 -3.34 28.77 -17.78
C VAL A 21 -2.55 27.54 -17.31
N PRO A 22 -1.83 26.82 -18.20
CA PRO A 22 -1.21 25.52 -17.89
C PRO A 22 0.06 25.58 -17.03
N ILE A 23 0.42 26.76 -16.51
CA ILE A 23 1.73 26.99 -15.87
C ILE A 23 1.80 26.39 -14.47
N VAL A 24 0.68 26.29 -13.74
CA VAL A 24 0.65 25.70 -12.38
C VAL A 24 0.55 24.17 -12.40
N ALA A 25 0.41 23.56 -13.57
CA ALA A 25 0.22 22.11 -13.70
C ALA A 25 1.54 21.31 -13.77
N THR A 26 2.70 21.96 -13.91
CA THR A 26 3.98 21.25 -14.15
C THR A 26 4.76 20.96 -12.88
N HIS A 27 4.67 21.80 -11.83
CA HIS A 27 5.35 21.55 -10.55
C HIS A 27 4.59 20.58 -9.63
N VAL A 28 3.25 20.60 -9.64
CA VAL A 28 2.43 19.72 -8.79
C VAL A 28 2.59 18.23 -9.14
N LYS A 29 3.06 17.90 -10.35
CA LYS A 29 3.25 16.51 -10.79
C LYS A 29 4.43 15.82 -10.10
N GLU A 30 5.51 16.55 -9.85
CA GLU A 30 6.69 16.06 -9.13
C GLU A 30 6.34 15.79 -7.66
N ASP A 31 5.62 16.73 -7.03
CA ASP A 31 5.14 16.60 -5.64
C ASP A 31 4.15 15.43 -5.47
N LEU A 32 3.23 15.26 -6.44
CA LEU A 32 2.29 14.14 -6.45
C LEU A 32 3.01 12.79 -6.61
N LEU A 33 4.13 12.75 -7.34
CA LEU A 33 4.93 11.54 -7.50
C LEU A 33 5.65 11.16 -6.20
N MET A 34 6.17 12.15 -5.47
CA MET A 34 6.78 11.93 -4.15
C MET A 34 5.75 11.46 -3.14
N LEU A 35 4.57 12.09 -3.10
CA LEU A 35 3.43 11.67 -2.27
C LEU A 35 2.95 10.26 -2.60
N LYS A 36 2.86 9.88 -3.88
CA LYS A 36 2.51 8.52 -4.29
C LYS A 36 3.55 7.49 -3.87
N LYS A 37 4.84 7.82 -3.94
CA LYS A 37 5.91 6.94 -3.44
C LYS A 37 5.84 6.75 -1.93
N ILE A 38 5.54 7.82 -1.19
CA ILE A 38 5.37 7.77 0.26
C ILE A 38 4.14 6.92 0.60
N LEU A 39 2.98 7.16 -0.04
CA LEU A 39 1.76 6.37 0.18
C LEU A 39 1.96 4.89 -0.15
N LYS A 40 2.63 4.58 -1.26
CA LYS A 40 2.96 3.19 -1.60
C LYS A 40 3.86 2.56 -0.54
N LYS A 41 4.88 3.27 -0.06
CA LYS A 41 5.75 2.77 1.01
C LYS A 41 4.99 2.53 2.32
N PHE A 42 3.98 3.35 2.63
CA PHE A 42 3.08 3.12 3.75
C PHE A 42 2.16 1.92 3.54
N GLU A 43 1.69 1.69 2.32
CA GLU A 43 0.89 0.52 1.95
C GLU A 43 1.73 -0.78 2.00
N ASP A 44 2.99 -0.71 1.57
CA ASP A 44 3.97 -1.79 1.68
C ASP A 44 4.32 -2.08 3.16
N MET A 45 4.37 -1.03 4.01
CA MET A 45 4.52 -1.18 5.47
C MET A 45 3.25 -1.70 6.16
N ASN A 46 2.08 -1.51 5.55
CA ASN A 46 0.80 -2.08 5.98
C ASN A 46 0.48 -3.36 5.16
N SER A 47 1.49 -3.95 4.50
CA SER A 47 1.22 -5.01 3.54
C SER A 47 0.90 -6.31 4.27
N ASN A 48 -0.32 -6.77 4.00
CA ASN A 48 -0.80 -8.13 4.28
C ASN A 48 -0.08 -9.19 3.42
N THR A 49 1.12 -8.88 2.92
CA THR A 49 1.88 -9.73 2.02
C THR A 49 3.19 -10.09 2.70
N VAL A 50 3.29 -11.35 3.11
CA VAL A 50 4.48 -11.94 3.68
C VAL A 50 5.43 -12.37 2.57
N THR A 51 6.72 -12.14 2.76
CA THR A 51 7.80 -12.62 1.89
C THR A 51 8.68 -13.63 2.63
N GLN A 52 9.46 -14.42 1.88
CA GLN A 52 10.33 -15.46 2.44
C GLN A 52 11.50 -14.93 3.29
N ASP A 53 11.86 -13.66 3.10
CA ASP A 53 12.97 -13.00 3.79
C ASP A 53 12.56 -12.45 5.17
N MET A 54 11.25 -12.39 5.44
CA MET A 54 10.73 -11.94 6.73
C MET A 54 11.07 -12.94 7.83
N LEU A 55 11.32 -12.41 9.03
CA LEU A 55 11.53 -13.25 10.20
C LEU A 55 10.24 -13.96 10.57
N VAL A 56 10.35 -15.24 10.90
CA VAL A 56 9.21 -16.06 11.35
C VAL A 56 8.51 -15.41 12.54
N GLY A 57 9.29 -14.82 13.46
CA GLY A 57 8.73 -14.14 14.61
C GLY A 57 7.98 -12.85 14.30
N ASP A 58 8.40 -12.11 13.28
CA ASP A 58 7.67 -10.92 12.83
C ASP A 58 6.36 -11.33 12.15
N ILE A 59 6.38 -12.37 11.32
CA ILE A 59 5.18 -12.90 10.67
C ILE A 59 4.13 -13.29 11.71
N VAL A 60 4.51 -14.09 12.71
CA VAL A 60 3.57 -14.55 13.76
C VAL A 60 3.06 -13.41 14.65
N ARG A 61 3.88 -12.37 14.89
CA ARG A 61 3.45 -11.18 15.64
C ARG A 61 2.46 -10.32 14.85
N LEU A 62 2.69 -10.15 13.56
CA LEU A 62 1.85 -9.35 12.67
C LEU A 62 0.56 -10.08 12.27
N HIS A 63 0.65 -11.41 12.13
CA HIS A 63 -0.39 -12.28 11.63
C HIS A 63 -0.53 -13.52 12.53
N PRO A 64 -1.09 -13.40 13.74
CA PRO A 64 -1.29 -14.54 14.64
C PRO A 64 -2.16 -15.65 14.01
N GLU A 65 -3.04 -15.31 13.06
CA GLU A 65 -3.90 -16.23 12.32
C GLU A 65 -3.13 -17.26 11.47
N VAL A 66 -1.91 -16.94 11.04
CA VAL A 66 -1.12 -17.83 10.17
C VAL A 66 -0.41 -18.93 10.95
N VAL A 67 -0.44 -18.87 12.28
CA VAL A 67 0.22 -19.86 13.16
C VAL A 67 -0.29 -21.26 12.86
N ASP A 68 -1.60 -21.45 12.77
CA ASP A 68 -2.19 -22.77 12.48
C ASP A 68 -1.80 -23.28 11.10
N THR A 69 -1.70 -22.37 10.12
CA THR A 69 -1.22 -22.68 8.76
C THR A 69 0.24 -23.11 8.77
N LEU A 70 1.11 -22.41 9.50
CA LEU A 70 2.53 -22.77 9.60
C LEU A 70 2.71 -24.13 10.30
N LEU A 71 1.97 -24.37 11.38
CA LEU A 71 1.98 -25.65 12.10
C LEU A 71 1.52 -26.81 11.21
N SER A 72 0.44 -26.63 10.43
CA SER A 72 -0.07 -27.66 9.52
C SER A 72 0.92 -28.04 8.43
N HIS A 73 1.84 -27.13 8.07
CA HIS A 73 2.89 -27.36 7.09
C HIS A 73 4.22 -27.87 7.69
N GLY A 74 4.25 -28.16 9.00
CA GLY A 74 5.40 -28.79 9.65
C GLY A 74 6.29 -27.85 10.47
N MET A 75 5.98 -26.55 10.53
CA MET A 75 6.75 -25.56 11.30
C MET A 75 6.38 -25.58 12.79
N HIS A 76 6.62 -26.68 13.51
CA HIS A 76 6.21 -26.83 14.92
C HIS A 76 7.01 -25.97 15.91
N CYS A 77 8.18 -25.47 15.49
CA CYS A 77 9.15 -24.82 16.36
C CYS A 77 8.95 -23.30 16.51
N LEU A 78 7.78 -22.76 16.16
CA LEU A 78 7.53 -21.30 16.19
C LEU A 78 7.81 -20.67 17.56
N GLY A 79 7.64 -21.39 18.67
CA GLY A 79 7.89 -20.84 20.02
C GLY A 79 9.35 -20.77 20.45
N CYS A 80 10.29 -21.36 19.69
CA CYS A 80 11.71 -21.36 20.07
C CYS A 80 12.34 -19.99 19.80
N PRO A 81 13.10 -19.40 20.74
CA PRO A 81 13.76 -18.11 20.53
C PRO A 81 14.72 -18.14 19.33
N SER A 82 15.31 -19.29 19.00
CA SER A 82 16.14 -19.45 17.80
C SER A 82 15.32 -19.33 16.52
N SER A 83 14.22 -20.08 16.42
CA SER A 83 13.38 -20.09 15.21
C SER A 83 12.68 -18.75 14.95
N GLN A 84 12.42 -17.98 16.00
CA GLN A 84 11.86 -16.63 15.89
C GLN A 84 12.82 -15.60 15.25
N GLN A 85 14.13 -15.87 15.27
CA GLN A 85 15.19 -15.02 14.70
C GLN A 85 15.64 -15.49 13.31
N GLU A 86 15.04 -16.54 12.76
CA GLU A 86 15.32 -17.03 11.42
C GLU A 86 14.34 -16.45 10.40
N SER A 87 14.81 -16.26 9.15
CA SER A 87 13.92 -15.97 8.03
C SER A 87 13.04 -17.17 7.72
N LEU A 88 11.86 -16.93 7.15
CA LEU A 88 10.95 -17.99 6.74
C LEU A 88 11.64 -18.97 5.76
N ALA A 89 12.45 -18.46 4.84
CA ALA A 89 13.23 -19.27 3.90
C ALA A 89 14.21 -20.22 4.62
N ASN A 90 14.98 -19.72 5.60
CA ASN A 90 15.95 -20.53 6.33
C ASN A 90 15.25 -21.60 7.17
N ALA A 91 14.16 -21.22 7.85
CA ALA A 91 13.34 -22.17 8.60
C ALA A 91 12.81 -23.27 7.67
N CYS A 92 12.31 -22.92 6.47
CA CYS A 92 11.86 -23.92 5.49
C CYS A 92 13.00 -24.86 5.08
N MET A 93 14.19 -24.31 4.82
CA MET A 93 15.36 -25.08 4.40
C MET A 93 15.80 -26.11 5.46
N VAL A 94 15.85 -25.72 6.74
CA VAL A 94 16.21 -26.62 7.86
C VAL A 94 15.21 -27.77 8.01
N HIS A 95 13.95 -27.52 7.68
CA HIS A 95 12.86 -28.49 7.77
C HIS A 95 12.57 -29.22 6.44
N GLY A 96 13.33 -28.97 5.37
CA GLY A 96 13.15 -29.59 4.06
C GLY A 96 11.83 -29.20 3.36
N LEU A 97 11.31 -28.02 3.67
CA LEU A 97 10.08 -27.47 3.11
C LEU A 97 10.39 -26.52 1.96
N ASP A 98 9.43 -26.37 1.06
CA ASP A 98 9.51 -25.43 -0.07
C ASP A 98 9.03 -24.04 0.36
N PRO A 99 9.93 -23.03 0.45
CA PRO A 99 9.58 -21.71 0.97
C PRO A 99 8.50 -21.01 0.16
N GLU A 100 8.43 -21.24 -1.16
CA GLU A 100 7.42 -20.60 -2.01
C GLU A 100 6.01 -21.10 -1.69
N LYS A 101 5.87 -22.40 -1.42
CA LYS A 101 4.58 -22.99 -1.00
C LYS A 101 4.13 -22.44 0.34
N ILE A 102 5.05 -22.32 1.30
CA ILE A 102 4.73 -21.80 2.63
C ILE A 102 4.30 -20.34 2.55
N VAL A 103 5.04 -19.50 1.83
CA VAL A 103 4.69 -18.09 1.59
C VAL A 103 3.31 -17.97 0.95
N THR A 104 3.02 -18.81 -0.04
CA THR A 104 1.72 -18.80 -0.72
C THR A 104 0.58 -19.17 0.23
N ALA A 105 0.77 -20.21 1.04
CA ALA A 105 -0.23 -20.64 2.03
C ALA A 105 -0.47 -19.56 3.10
N VAL A 106 0.60 -18.96 3.63
CA VAL A 106 0.55 -17.87 4.62
C VAL A 106 -0.21 -16.67 4.05
N ASN A 107 0.14 -16.23 2.84
CA ASN A 107 -0.54 -15.11 2.18
C ASN A 107 -2.01 -15.38 1.88
N LEU A 108 -2.38 -16.63 1.59
CA LEU A 108 -3.77 -17.03 1.41
C LEU A 108 -4.55 -16.97 2.73
N ALA A 109 -3.95 -17.43 3.83
CA ALA A 109 -4.56 -17.39 5.16
C ALA A 109 -4.86 -15.94 5.59
N ILE A 110 -3.90 -15.02 5.40
CA ILE A 110 -4.07 -13.58 5.70
C ILE A 110 -5.22 -12.96 4.89
N GLN A 111 -5.45 -13.42 3.67
CA GLN A 111 -6.54 -12.93 2.82
C GLN A 111 -7.90 -13.50 3.20
N THR A 112 -7.95 -14.69 3.80
CA THR A 112 -9.19 -15.41 4.14
C THR A 112 -9.87 -14.81 5.37
N GLU A 113 -9.11 -14.33 6.36
CA GLU A 113 -9.69 -13.75 7.58
C GLU A 113 -10.23 -12.32 7.42
N LYS A 114 -9.98 -11.67 6.27
CA LYS A 114 -10.41 -10.29 6.02
C LYS A 114 -11.88 -10.18 5.57
N GLN A 115 -12.68 -11.24 5.72
CA GLN A 115 -14.08 -11.32 5.31
C GLN A 115 -15.06 -11.34 6.48
#